data_AF-A0AAE1SWZ8-F1
#
_entry.id   AF-A0AAE1SWZ8-F1
#
_cell.length_a   1.000
_cell.length_b   1.000
_cell.length_c   1.000
_cell.angle_alpha   90.00
_cell.angle_beta   90.00
_cell.angle_gamma   90.00
#
_symmetry.space_group_name_H-M   'P 1'
#
loop_
_entity.id
_entity.type
_entity.pdbx_description
1 polymer ?
#
loop_
_entity_poly.entity_id
_entity_poly.type
_entity_poly.pdbx_seq_one_letter_code
_entity_poly.pdbx_strand_id
1 'polypeptide(L)'
;MSASAENSRSLCTEIIESTRSLFKSNVSHFHAISILFLLPIVLALVVYPSFHIALFHPNYNFTSFSLSNFEIIVLIVYTFSLVLFFLCAVATTTYSAVQAYHDRPINVISSIKSIRNSFFPLLYTFIILHAIFISITLVFSLIFVILVRILQYLGLIELKHDSNHLLFYVIPSLIVLIPVLIWLLVNWSLAYAIAVVESKWGYETLRRSANLVKGKRGVAFRIHLYYGLVILIIVVNGSRFLGKGNQWRSLAVILQTALSSVMGFMIMNQYLVANVVLCMYCKDFNGEKLIGDKFASEYVSLLVDDEKNHDDM
;
A
#
# COMPACT_ATOMS: atom_id res chain seq x y z
N MET A 1 -16.24 -18.96 21.64
CA MET A 1 -15.95 -18.06 20.49
C MET A 1 -16.09 -16.56 20.80
N SER A 2 -16.78 -16.14 21.88
CA SER A 2 -16.92 -14.70 22.23
C SER A 2 -15.63 -14.04 22.74
N ALA A 3 -14.89 -14.69 23.65
CA ALA A 3 -13.70 -14.10 24.28
C ALA A 3 -12.55 -13.76 23.30
N SER A 4 -12.37 -14.56 22.24
CA SER A 4 -11.35 -14.30 21.21
C SER A 4 -11.75 -13.12 20.31
N ALA A 5 -13.02 -13.02 19.94
CA ALA A 5 -13.53 -11.90 19.14
C ALA A 5 -13.47 -10.58 19.93
N GLU A 6 -13.80 -10.61 21.21
CA GLU A 6 -13.78 -9.47 22.12
C GLU A 6 -12.35 -8.96 22.35
N ASN A 7 -11.39 -9.85 22.65
CA ASN A 7 -9.97 -9.51 22.77
C ASN A 7 -9.37 -8.98 21.46
N SER A 8 -9.85 -9.49 20.32
CA SER A 8 -9.40 -9.00 19.03
C SER A 8 -9.93 -7.59 18.71
N ARG A 9 -11.13 -7.25 19.21
CA ARG A 9 -11.76 -5.94 19.02
C ARG A 9 -11.10 -4.89 19.90
N SER A 10 -10.84 -5.21 21.17
CA SER A 10 -10.10 -4.34 22.09
C SER A 10 -8.71 -4.00 21.55
N LEU A 11 -7.98 -4.99 21.04
CA LEU A 11 -6.65 -4.80 20.47
C LEU A 11 -6.68 -3.94 19.19
N CYS A 12 -7.70 -4.09 18.35
CA CYS A 12 -7.87 -3.24 17.16
C CYS A 12 -8.12 -1.78 17.55
N THR A 13 -8.94 -1.54 18.58
CA THR A 13 -9.20 -0.21 19.13
C THR A 13 -7.93 0.40 19.71
N GLU A 14 -7.19 -0.38 20.50
CA GLU A 14 -5.91 0.04 21.10
C GLU A 14 -4.90 0.48 20.02
N ILE A 15 -4.71 -0.31 18.95
CA ILE A 15 -3.82 0.07 17.84
C ILE A 15 -4.27 1.37 17.18
N ILE A 16 -5.58 1.54 16.93
CA ILE A 16 -6.12 2.75 16.30
C ILE A 16 -5.94 3.97 17.23
N GLU A 17 -6.14 3.81 18.53
CA GLU A 17 -5.94 4.87 19.53
C GLU A 17 -4.47 5.25 19.67
N SER A 18 -3.56 4.28 19.76
CA SER A 18 -2.11 4.51 19.76
C SER A 18 -1.65 5.20 18.48
N THR A 19 -2.16 4.76 17.32
CA THR A 19 -1.89 5.41 16.02
C THR A 19 -2.35 6.87 16.04
N ARG A 20 -3.57 7.12 16.53
CA ARG A 20 -4.13 8.49 16.62
C ARG A 20 -3.35 9.37 17.58
N SER A 21 -2.92 8.82 18.72
CA SER A 21 -2.12 9.52 19.72
C SER A 21 -0.77 9.95 19.14
N LEU A 22 -0.03 9.00 18.52
CA LEU A 22 1.24 9.27 17.85
C LEU A 22 1.13 10.31 16.73
N PHE A 23 0.05 10.24 15.95
CA PHE A 23 -0.20 11.20 14.90
C PHE A 23 -0.48 12.59 15.47
N LYS A 24 -1.27 12.68 16.56
CA LYS A 24 -1.66 13.95 17.17
C LYS A 24 -0.48 14.64 17.87
N SER A 25 0.40 13.89 18.52
CA SER A 25 1.59 14.45 19.18
C SER A 25 2.60 15.04 18.19
N ASN A 26 2.63 14.52 16.96
CA ASN A 26 3.63 14.84 15.96
C ASN A 26 3.04 15.30 14.62
N VAL A 27 1.89 15.98 14.67
CA VAL A 27 1.05 16.21 13.49
C VAL A 27 1.77 16.98 12.38
N SER A 28 2.57 17.98 12.73
CA SER A 28 3.28 18.83 11.76
C SER A 28 4.27 18.02 10.93
N HIS A 29 5.01 17.13 11.59
CA HIS A 29 6.02 16.29 10.95
C HIS A 29 5.41 15.26 10.02
N PHE A 30 4.41 14.51 10.50
CA PHE A 30 3.69 13.54 9.68
C PHE A 30 2.95 14.21 8.51
N HIS A 31 2.44 15.43 8.70
CA HIS A 31 1.82 16.20 7.63
C HIS A 31 2.85 16.63 6.56
N ALA A 32 4.03 17.09 6.96
CA ALA A 32 5.11 17.44 6.04
C ALA A 32 5.54 16.24 5.18
N ILE A 33 5.76 15.07 5.79
CA ILE A 33 6.07 13.83 5.06
C ILE A 33 4.94 13.46 4.09
N SER A 34 3.69 13.61 4.53
CA SER A 34 2.54 13.28 3.69
C SER A 34 2.44 14.19 2.47
N ILE A 35 2.64 15.50 2.64
CA ILE A 35 2.65 16.45 1.53
C ILE A 35 3.77 16.10 0.54
N LEU A 36 4.94 15.72 1.06
CA LEU A 36 6.11 15.45 0.23
C LEU A 36 5.98 14.17 -0.62
N PHE A 37 5.45 13.07 -0.04
CA PHE A 37 5.46 11.76 -0.70
C PHE A 37 4.08 11.14 -0.94
N LEU A 38 3.09 11.36 -0.06
CA LEU A 38 1.77 10.71 -0.17
C LEU A 38 0.77 11.52 -1.00
N LEU A 39 0.81 12.85 -0.92
CA LEU A 39 -0.04 13.73 -1.72
C LEU A 39 0.17 13.53 -3.23
N PRO A 40 1.42 13.45 -3.76
CA PRO A 40 1.64 13.14 -5.17
C PRO A 40 0.98 11.83 -5.61
N ILE A 41 1.04 10.79 -4.77
CA ILE A 41 0.46 9.46 -5.05
C ILE A 41 -1.05 9.57 -5.15
N VAL A 42 -1.71 10.11 -4.12
CA VAL A 42 -3.18 10.16 -4.08
C VAL A 42 -3.73 11.07 -5.17
N LEU A 43 -3.09 12.22 -5.39
CA LEU A 43 -3.46 13.13 -6.47
C LEU A 43 -3.35 12.42 -7.83
N ALA A 44 -2.25 11.71 -8.06
CA ALA A 44 -2.03 10.94 -9.28
C ALA A 44 -3.06 9.80 -9.44
N LEU A 45 -3.46 9.11 -8.38
CA LEU A 45 -4.50 8.08 -8.43
C LEU A 45 -5.89 8.64 -8.74
N VAL A 46 -6.21 9.83 -8.23
CA VAL A 46 -7.51 10.47 -8.48
C VAL A 46 -7.59 11.06 -9.89
N VAL A 47 -6.52 11.71 -10.35
CA VAL A 47 -6.50 12.48 -11.60
C VAL A 47 -6.21 11.61 -12.82
N TYR A 48 -5.29 10.64 -12.71
CA TYR A 48 -4.79 9.88 -13.85
C TYR A 48 -5.86 9.14 -14.65
N PRO A 49 -6.83 8.43 -14.04
CA PRO A 49 -7.86 7.73 -14.83
C PRO A 49 -8.60 8.66 -15.78
N SER A 50 -8.86 9.89 -15.34
CA SER A 50 -9.59 10.87 -16.14
C SER A 50 -8.71 11.55 -17.18
N PHE A 51 -7.46 11.84 -16.82
CA PHE A 51 -6.48 12.37 -17.77
C PHE A 51 -6.19 11.35 -18.89
N HIS A 52 -6.06 10.08 -18.53
CA HIS A 52 -5.86 8.98 -19.46
C HIS A 52 -7.02 8.88 -20.47
N ILE A 53 -8.25 8.86 -19.99
CA ILE A 53 -9.44 8.83 -20.85
C ILE A 53 -9.50 10.07 -21.75
N ALA A 54 -9.29 11.27 -21.19
CA ALA A 54 -9.36 12.51 -21.96
C ALA A 54 -8.28 12.61 -23.05
N LEU A 55 -7.07 12.12 -22.79
CA LEU A 55 -5.93 12.27 -23.68
C LEU A 55 -5.84 11.16 -24.73
N PHE A 56 -6.07 9.91 -24.35
CA PHE A 56 -5.89 8.75 -25.22
C PHE A 56 -7.19 8.21 -25.81
N HIS A 57 -8.34 8.44 -25.15
CA HIS A 57 -9.62 7.90 -25.59
C HIS A 57 -10.80 8.90 -25.49
N PRO A 58 -10.74 10.05 -26.18
CA PRO A 58 -11.83 11.03 -26.15
C PRO A 58 -13.17 10.49 -26.71
N ASN A 59 -13.11 9.47 -27.59
CA ASN A 59 -14.26 8.81 -28.21
C ASN A 59 -14.35 7.33 -27.81
N TYR A 60 -14.20 7.02 -26.52
CA TYR A 60 -14.10 5.65 -26.02
C TYR A 60 -15.29 4.77 -26.44
N ASN A 61 -15.05 3.84 -27.36
CA ASN A 61 -15.91 2.70 -27.67
C ASN A 61 -15.29 1.44 -27.05
N PHE A 62 -16.05 0.71 -26.23
CA PHE A 62 -15.60 -0.47 -25.47
C PHE A 62 -15.01 -1.62 -26.31
N THR A 63 -15.09 -1.56 -27.63
CA THR A 63 -14.81 -2.68 -28.55
C THR A 63 -13.40 -2.70 -29.14
N SER A 64 -12.58 -1.66 -28.95
CA SER A 64 -11.22 -1.61 -29.51
C SER A 64 -10.20 -1.16 -28.46
N PHE A 65 -9.51 -2.13 -27.85
CA PHE A 65 -8.38 -1.88 -26.96
C PHE A 65 -7.10 -1.88 -27.80
N SER A 66 -6.59 -0.70 -28.13
CA SER A 66 -5.31 -0.54 -28.84
C SER A 66 -4.49 0.49 -28.06
N LEU A 67 -3.46 0.01 -27.37
CA LEU A 67 -2.51 0.84 -26.64
C LEU A 67 -1.46 1.38 -27.62
N SER A 68 -1.30 2.69 -27.65
CA SER A 68 -0.22 3.28 -28.43
C SER A 68 1.12 3.11 -27.71
N ASN A 69 2.24 3.04 -28.45
CA ASN A 69 3.58 2.99 -27.85
C ASN A 69 3.82 4.17 -26.89
N PHE A 70 3.26 5.34 -27.19
CA PHE A 70 3.36 6.54 -26.33
C PHE A 70 2.58 6.38 -25.02
N GLU A 71 1.38 5.81 -25.06
CA GLU A 71 0.57 5.52 -23.87
C GLU A 71 1.25 4.50 -22.95
N ILE A 72 1.91 3.48 -23.52
CA ILE A 72 2.73 2.51 -22.76
C ILE A 72 3.87 3.24 -22.03
N ILE A 73 4.61 4.12 -22.72
CA ILE A 73 5.69 4.89 -22.10
C ILE A 73 5.16 5.76 -20.96
N VAL A 74 4.05 6.46 -21.17
CA VAL A 74 3.40 7.29 -20.13
C VAL A 74 2.98 6.46 -18.93
N LEU A 75 2.39 5.27 -19.14
CA LEU A 75 1.99 4.35 -18.07
C LEU A 75 3.21 3.81 -17.29
N ILE A 76 4.31 3.51 -17.98
CA ILE A 76 5.56 3.05 -17.34
C ILE A 76 6.13 4.15 -16.44
N VAL A 77 6.26 5.38 -16.97
CA VAL A 77 6.77 6.52 -16.21
C VAL A 77 5.86 6.83 -15.01
N TYR A 78 4.55 6.85 -15.23
CA TYR A 78 3.54 7.04 -14.18
C TYR A 78 3.70 6.00 -13.06
N THR A 79 3.76 4.72 -13.41
CA THR A 79 3.88 3.63 -12.45
C THR A 79 5.20 3.70 -11.70
N PHE A 80 6.31 3.98 -12.40
CA PHE A 80 7.62 4.14 -11.80
C PHE A 80 7.64 5.30 -10.77
N SER A 81 7.07 6.44 -11.12
CA SER A 81 6.94 7.58 -10.20
C SER A 81 6.12 7.21 -8.95
N LEU A 82 4.97 6.53 -9.13
CA LEU A 82 4.15 6.09 -7.99
C LEU A 82 4.92 5.15 -7.06
N VAL A 83 5.64 4.18 -7.61
CA VAL A 83 6.45 3.25 -6.82
C VAL A 83 7.54 4.00 -6.06
N LEU A 84 8.26 4.91 -6.70
CA LEU A 84 9.30 5.72 -6.05
C LEU A 84 8.72 6.49 -4.86
N PHE A 85 7.64 7.25 -5.07
CA PHE A 85 6.99 8.01 -4.00
C PHE A 85 6.47 7.11 -2.88
N PHE A 86 5.91 5.94 -3.21
CA PHE A 86 5.43 4.98 -2.23
C PHE A 86 6.56 4.44 -1.35
N LEU A 87 7.69 4.02 -1.94
CA LEU A 87 8.83 3.51 -1.18
C LEU A 87 9.42 4.60 -0.26
N CYS A 88 9.54 5.83 -0.75
CA CYS A 88 9.98 6.97 0.06
C CYS A 88 9.00 7.27 1.21
N ALA A 89 7.69 7.24 0.95
CA ALA A 89 6.68 7.44 1.98
C ALA A 89 6.74 6.37 3.06
N VAL A 90 6.87 5.10 2.66
CA VAL A 90 7.00 3.96 3.58
C VAL A 90 8.26 4.09 4.43
N ALA A 91 9.42 4.38 3.82
CA ALA A 91 10.69 4.50 4.51
C ALA A 91 10.65 5.62 5.57
N THR A 92 10.23 6.82 5.14
CA THR A 92 10.16 8.00 6.02
C THR A 92 9.14 7.81 7.12
N THR A 93 7.90 7.42 6.79
CA THR A 93 6.82 7.23 7.78
C THR A 93 7.17 6.14 8.78
N THR A 94 7.78 5.04 8.34
CA THR A 94 8.19 3.95 9.25
C THR A 94 9.24 4.43 10.22
N TYR A 95 10.30 5.08 9.72
CA TYR A 95 11.35 5.64 10.57
C TYR A 95 10.78 6.61 11.62
N SER A 96 9.93 7.54 11.20
CA SER A 96 9.33 8.53 12.10
C SER A 96 8.36 7.90 13.11
N ALA A 97 7.58 6.90 12.68
CA ALA A 97 6.65 6.19 13.56
C ALA A 97 7.38 5.35 14.61
N VAL A 98 8.50 4.70 14.26
CA VAL A 98 9.35 3.99 15.23
C VAL A 98 9.94 4.96 16.24
N GLN A 99 10.51 6.06 15.76
CA GLN A 99 11.10 7.08 16.63
C GLN A 99 10.06 7.68 17.59
N ALA A 100 8.85 7.98 17.09
CA ALA A 100 7.74 8.48 17.88
C ALA A 100 7.19 7.44 18.87
N TYR A 101 7.18 6.15 18.52
CA TYR A 101 6.76 5.07 19.42
C TYR A 101 7.71 4.91 20.62
N HIS A 102 8.99 5.24 20.45
CA HIS A 102 9.99 5.22 21.51
C HIS A 102 10.22 6.59 22.18
N ASP A 103 9.31 7.55 22.00
CA ASP A 103 9.35 8.90 22.59
C ASP A 103 10.64 9.70 22.28
N ARG A 104 11.28 9.41 21.15
CA ARG A 104 12.51 10.11 20.73
C ARG A 104 12.18 11.29 19.80
N PRO A 105 13.05 12.33 19.74
CA PRO A 105 12.79 13.49 18.89
C PRO A 105 12.79 13.10 17.41
N ILE A 106 11.84 13.66 16.66
CA ILE A 106 11.66 13.44 15.22
C ILE A 106 12.08 14.69 14.44
N ASN A 107 12.82 14.47 13.36
CA ASN A 107 13.15 15.52 12.40
C ASN A 107 12.79 15.05 10.99
N VAL A 108 12.29 15.94 10.12
CA VAL A 108 11.92 15.61 8.75
C VAL A 108 13.17 15.27 7.94
N ILE A 109 14.27 15.99 8.19
CA ILE A 109 15.56 15.79 7.50
C ILE A 109 16.13 14.40 7.81
N SER A 110 16.13 13.99 9.08
CA SER A 110 16.60 12.64 9.47
C SER A 110 15.71 11.55 8.86
N SER A 111 14.41 11.79 8.77
CA SER A 111 13.47 10.86 8.14
C SER A 111 13.73 10.72 6.64
N ILE A 112 14.01 11.81 5.92
CA ILE A 112 14.40 11.77 4.50
C ILE A 112 15.74 11.07 4.32
N LYS A 113 16.72 11.32 5.19
CA LYS A 113 18.04 10.68 5.13
C LYS A 113 17.95 9.16 5.28
N SER A 114 17.00 8.67 6.08
CA SER A 114 16.73 7.23 6.26
C SER A 114 16.36 6.50 4.96
N ILE A 115 15.84 7.23 3.95
CA ILE A 115 15.53 6.65 2.63
C ILE A 115 16.76 5.97 2.03
N ARG A 116 17.94 6.60 2.10
CA ARG A 116 19.17 6.08 1.48
C ARG A 116 19.50 4.65 1.94
N ASN A 117 19.32 4.39 3.23
CA ASN A 117 19.65 3.09 3.82
C ASN A 117 18.50 2.07 3.65
N SER A 118 17.27 2.54 3.57
CA SER A 118 16.07 1.68 3.52
C SER A 118 15.60 1.36 2.09
N PHE A 119 16.02 2.13 1.09
CA PHE A 119 15.49 2.08 -0.26
C PHE A 119 15.70 0.72 -0.94
N PHE A 120 16.93 0.19 -0.92
CA PHE A 120 17.24 -1.11 -1.52
C PHE A 120 16.52 -2.29 -0.84
N PRO A 121 16.52 -2.42 0.51
CA PRO A 121 15.73 -3.44 1.20
C PRO A 121 14.25 -3.39 0.84
N LEU A 122 13.67 -2.19 0.81
CA LEU A 122 12.27 -1.97 0.45
C LEU A 122 11.98 -2.30 -1.02
N LEU A 123 12.82 -1.84 -1.94
CA LEU A 123 12.66 -2.09 -3.38
C LEU A 123 12.73 -3.58 -3.68
N TYR A 124 13.69 -4.30 -3.10
CA TYR A 124 13.82 -5.74 -3.30
C TYR A 124 12.61 -6.50 -2.73
N THR A 125 12.15 -6.11 -1.54
CA THR A 125 10.92 -6.66 -0.92
C THR A 125 9.69 -6.37 -1.79
N PHE A 126 9.58 -5.16 -2.34
CA PHE A 126 8.52 -4.76 -3.26
C PHE A 126 8.51 -5.63 -4.52
N ILE A 127 9.67 -5.82 -5.17
CA ILE A 127 9.81 -6.62 -6.38
C ILE A 127 9.41 -8.07 -6.12
N ILE A 128 9.92 -8.70 -5.05
CA ILE A 128 9.58 -10.09 -4.72
C ILE A 128 8.09 -10.23 -4.41
N LEU A 129 7.53 -9.33 -3.60
CA LEU A 129 6.11 -9.35 -3.26
C LEU A 129 5.26 -9.32 -4.53
N HIS A 130 5.50 -8.35 -5.41
CA HIS A 130 4.75 -8.19 -6.65
C HIS A 130 4.98 -9.35 -7.64
N ALA A 131 6.21 -9.87 -7.73
CA ALA A 131 6.51 -11.04 -8.55
C ALA A 131 5.68 -12.26 -8.11
N ILE A 132 5.51 -12.47 -6.80
CA ILE A 132 4.68 -13.57 -6.28
C ILE A 132 3.19 -13.33 -6.59
N PHE A 133 2.69 -12.10 -6.37
CA PHE A 133 1.29 -11.76 -6.70
C PHE A 133 0.99 -11.96 -8.19
N ILE A 134 1.88 -11.51 -9.07
CA ILE A 134 1.76 -11.67 -10.53
C ILE A 134 1.84 -13.15 -10.90
N SER A 135 2.78 -13.90 -10.33
CA SER A 135 2.94 -15.33 -10.60
C SER A 135 1.68 -16.12 -10.24
N ILE A 136 1.10 -15.90 -9.05
CA ILE A 136 -0.14 -16.56 -8.62
C ILE A 136 -1.28 -16.19 -9.55
N THR A 137 -1.46 -14.90 -9.84
CA THR A 137 -2.52 -14.43 -10.74
C THR A 137 -2.39 -15.04 -12.13
N LEU A 138 -1.17 -15.15 -12.65
CA LEU A 138 -0.88 -15.76 -13.95
C LEU A 138 -1.20 -17.26 -13.97
N VAL A 139 -0.80 -18.00 -12.93
CA VAL A 139 -1.12 -19.44 -12.81
C VAL A 139 -2.63 -19.67 -12.75
N PHE A 140 -3.35 -18.90 -11.92
CA PHE A 140 -4.82 -18.99 -11.85
C PHE A 140 -5.49 -18.64 -13.18
N SER A 141 -5.01 -17.60 -13.86
CA SER A 141 -5.51 -17.20 -15.17
C SER A 141 -5.27 -18.28 -16.23
N LEU A 142 -4.10 -18.92 -16.21
CA LEU A 142 -3.76 -20.00 -17.13
C LEU A 142 -4.62 -21.25 -16.88
N ILE A 143 -4.81 -21.65 -15.62
CA ILE A 143 -5.70 -22.75 -15.24
C ILE A 143 -7.13 -22.46 -15.72
N PHE A 144 -7.60 -21.23 -15.51
CA PHE A 144 -8.92 -20.79 -15.95
C PHE A 144 -9.10 -20.91 -17.46
N VAL A 145 -8.15 -20.41 -18.25
CA VAL A 145 -8.17 -20.49 -19.72
C VAL A 145 -8.16 -21.94 -20.20
N ILE A 146 -7.33 -22.80 -19.59
CA ILE A 146 -7.28 -24.24 -19.93
C ILE A 146 -8.62 -24.91 -19.63
N LEU A 147 -9.19 -24.66 -18.45
CA LEU A 147 -10.49 -25.22 -18.05
C LEU A 147 -11.58 -24.85 -19.05
N VAL A 148 -11.66 -23.57 -19.43
CA VAL A 148 -12.64 -23.10 -20.43
C VAL A 148 -12.43 -23.79 -21.77
N ARG A 149 -11.18 -23.96 -22.24
CA ARG A 149 -10.90 -24.64 -23.51
C ARG A 149 -11.24 -26.14 -23.50
N ILE A 150 -10.97 -26.84 -22.40
CA ILE A 150 -11.33 -28.26 -22.26
C ILE A 150 -12.86 -28.43 -22.32
N LEU A 151 -13.57 -27.57 -21.61
CA LEU A 151 -15.02 -27.53 -21.57
C LEU A 151 -15.64 -27.24 -22.95
N GLN A 152 -15.04 -26.36 -23.73
CA GLN A 152 -15.41 -26.14 -25.14
C GLN A 152 -15.16 -27.38 -26.01
N TYR A 153 -13.98 -27.99 -25.89
CA TYR A 153 -13.58 -29.15 -26.69
C TYR A 153 -14.50 -30.35 -26.47
N LEU A 154 -14.96 -30.56 -25.24
CA LEU A 154 -15.90 -31.62 -24.88
C LEU A 154 -17.34 -31.38 -25.40
N GLY A 155 -17.60 -30.27 -26.09
CA GLY A 155 -18.94 -29.91 -26.57
C GLY A 155 -19.94 -29.63 -25.44
N LEU A 156 -19.47 -29.54 -24.19
CA LEU A 156 -20.34 -29.26 -23.04
C LEU A 156 -20.83 -27.81 -23.08
N ILE A 157 -20.08 -26.91 -23.73
CA ILE A 157 -20.34 -25.48 -23.76
C ILE A 157 -20.08 -24.91 -25.16
N GLU A 158 -21.14 -24.39 -25.79
CA GLU A 158 -21.00 -23.45 -26.90
C GLU A 158 -20.78 -22.06 -26.32
N LEU A 159 -19.56 -21.54 -26.48
CA LEU A 159 -19.25 -20.15 -26.15
C LEU A 159 -19.85 -19.23 -27.23
N LYS A 160 -21.18 -19.15 -27.25
CA LYS A 160 -21.85 -18.01 -27.89
C LYS A 160 -21.35 -16.78 -27.16
N HIS A 161 -21.02 -15.71 -27.90
CA HIS A 161 -20.40 -14.49 -27.39
C HIS A 161 -21.36 -13.64 -26.53
N ASP A 162 -22.18 -14.29 -25.72
CA ASP A 162 -23.14 -13.69 -24.82
C ASP A 162 -22.47 -13.51 -23.45
N SER A 163 -22.40 -12.24 -23.02
CA SER A 163 -21.73 -11.74 -21.82
C SER A 163 -22.00 -12.58 -20.55
N ASN A 164 -23.21 -13.13 -20.45
CA ASN A 164 -23.68 -13.84 -19.26
C ASN A 164 -22.96 -15.17 -19.00
N HIS A 165 -22.56 -15.89 -20.05
CA HIS A 165 -21.86 -17.17 -19.87
C HIS A 165 -20.42 -16.98 -19.41
N LEU A 166 -19.72 -15.94 -19.88
CA LEU A 166 -18.37 -15.63 -19.41
C LEU A 166 -18.37 -15.21 -17.93
N LEU A 167 -19.35 -14.41 -17.50
CA LEU A 167 -19.53 -14.04 -16.10
C LEU A 167 -19.68 -15.26 -15.19
N PHE A 168 -20.43 -16.27 -15.61
CA PHE A 168 -20.64 -17.49 -14.82
C PHE A 168 -19.34 -18.24 -14.50
N TYR A 169 -18.33 -18.19 -15.37
CA TYR A 169 -17.03 -18.84 -15.13
C TYR A 169 -16.03 -17.93 -14.42
N VAL A 170 -16.02 -16.64 -14.77
CA VAL A 170 -15.10 -15.66 -14.15
C VAL A 170 -15.41 -15.49 -12.66
N ILE A 171 -16.69 -15.46 -12.26
CA ILE A 171 -17.09 -15.25 -10.87
C ILE A 171 -16.51 -16.32 -9.93
N PRO A 172 -16.66 -17.65 -10.17
CA PRO A 172 -16.02 -18.69 -9.35
C PRO A 172 -14.50 -18.56 -9.28
N SER A 173 -13.84 -18.26 -10.40
CA SER A 173 -12.38 -18.07 -10.43
C SER A 173 -11.95 -16.91 -9.52
N LEU A 174 -12.65 -15.78 -9.57
CA LEU A 174 -12.42 -14.63 -8.70
C LEU A 174 -12.72 -14.94 -7.23
N ILE A 175 -13.78 -15.71 -6.95
CA ILE A 175 -14.15 -16.15 -5.59
C ILE A 175 -13.02 -16.97 -4.95
N VAL A 176 -12.23 -17.71 -5.74
CA VAL A 176 -11.07 -18.45 -5.22
C VAL A 176 -9.82 -17.58 -5.16
N LEU A 177 -9.55 -16.80 -6.20
CA LEU A 177 -8.33 -15.98 -6.29
C LEU A 177 -8.30 -14.89 -5.23
N ILE A 178 -9.40 -14.14 -5.05
CA ILE A 178 -9.45 -12.97 -4.15
C ILE A 178 -9.10 -13.35 -2.70
N PRO A 179 -9.69 -14.39 -2.08
CA PRO A 179 -9.33 -14.83 -0.74
C PRO A 179 -7.85 -15.25 -0.61
N VAL A 180 -7.28 -15.89 -1.63
CA VAL A 180 -5.86 -16.27 -1.64
C VAL A 180 -4.99 -15.01 -1.61
N LEU A 181 -5.30 -14.01 -2.43
CA LEU A 181 -4.58 -12.73 -2.44
C LEU A 181 -4.74 -11.96 -1.12
N ILE A 182 -5.95 -11.94 -0.54
CA ILE A 182 -6.20 -11.35 0.77
C ILE A 182 -5.39 -12.05 1.86
N TRP A 183 -5.34 -13.38 1.84
CA TRP A 183 -4.58 -14.15 2.81
C TRP A 183 -3.08 -13.82 2.75
N LEU A 184 -2.53 -13.70 1.55
CA LEU A 184 -1.15 -13.26 1.34
C LEU A 184 -0.93 -11.81 1.80
N LEU A 185 -1.83 -10.90 1.43
CA LEU A 185 -1.78 -9.50 1.84
C LEU A 185 -1.73 -9.37 3.38
N VAL A 186 -2.56 -10.12 4.09
CA VAL A 186 -2.59 -10.10 5.56
C VAL A 186 -1.29 -10.65 6.15
N ASN A 187 -0.78 -11.76 5.63
CA ASN A 187 0.46 -12.36 6.13
C ASN A 187 1.70 -11.51 5.84
N TRP A 188 1.67 -10.72 4.77
CA TRP A 188 2.80 -9.90 4.34
C TRP A 188 2.61 -8.41 4.60
N SER A 189 1.52 -8.04 5.28
CA SER A 189 1.19 -6.66 5.65
C SER A 189 2.33 -5.89 6.30
N LEU A 190 3.05 -6.54 7.21
CA LEU A 190 4.15 -5.93 7.96
C LEU A 190 5.49 -5.96 7.20
N ALA A 191 5.56 -6.56 6.01
CA ALA A 191 6.83 -6.78 5.34
C ALA A 191 7.56 -5.47 5.03
N TYR A 192 6.83 -4.44 4.60
CA TYR A 192 7.41 -3.13 4.36
C TYR A 192 7.94 -2.47 5.62
N ALA A 193 7.21 -2.54 6.73
CA ALA A 193 7.68 -2.02 8.01
C ALA A 193 8.92 -2.78 8.51
N ILE A 194 8.93 -4.11 8.40
CA ILE A 194 10.06 -4.95 8.79
C ILE A 194 11.29 -4.69 7.92
N ALA A 195 11.12 -4.46 6.61
CA ALA A 195 12.23 -4.15 5.72
C ALA A 195 12.98 -2.89 6.16
N VAL A 196 12.25 -1.87 6.65
CA VAL A 196 12.85 -0.64 7.19
C VAL A 196 13.43 -0.88 8.59
N VAL A 197 12.68 -1.53 9.48
CA VAL A 197 13.06 -1.66 10.90
C VAL A 197 14.18 -2.66 11.13
N GLU A 198 14.17 -3.79 10.42
CA GLU A 198 15.18 -4.85 10.60
C GLU A 198 16.25 -4.82 9.51
N SER A 199 16.18 -3.89 8.55
CA SER A 199 17.04 -3.85 7.36
C SER A 199 17.14 -5.21 6.67
N LYS A 200 16.02 -5.96 6.64
CA LYS A 200 15.90 -7.29 6.01
C LYS A 200 15.29 -7.17 4.63
N TRP A 201 15.70 -8.06 3.73
CA TRP A 201 15.48 -7.91 2.31
C TRP A 201 14.69 -9.12 1.78
N GLY A 202 13.62 -8.88 1.03
CA GLY A 202 13.00 -9.89 0.19
C GLY A 202 12.28 -11.01 0.95
N TYR A 203 12.58 -12.26 0.60
CA TYR A 203 11.89 -13.44 1.14
C TYR A 203 12.04 -13.58 2.65
N GLU A 204 13.19 -13.18 3.21
CA GLU A 204 13.41 -13.22 4.66
C GLU A 204 12.40 -12.31 5.37
N THR A 205 12.19 -11.11 4.83
CA THR A 205 11.21 -10.13 5.31
C THR A 205 9.79 -10.65 5.22
N LEU A 206 9.43 -11.32 4.12
CA LEU A 206 8.10 -11.91 3.93
C LEU A 206 7.82 -13.04 4.94
N ARG A 207 8.79 -13.94 5.14
CA ARG A 207 8.70 -15.03 6.12
C ARG A 207 8.59 -14.47 7.53
N ARG A 208 9.39 -13.45 7.84
CA ARG A 208 9.37 -12.74 9.12
C ARG A 208 8.01 -12.11 9.39
N SER A 209 7.44 -11.41 8.40
CA SER A 209 6.09 -10.83 8.47
C SER A 209 5.03 -11.89 8.77
N ALA A 210 5.04 -13.00 8.04
CA ALA A 210 4.09 -14.08 8.23
C ALA A 210 4.17 -14.73 9.63
N ASN A 211 5.38 -14.79 10.20
CA ASN A 211 5.61 -15.28 11.56
C ASN A 211 5.10 -14.30 12.63
N LEU A 212 5.35 -12.99 12.45
CA LEU A 212 4.92 -11.96 13.40
C LEU A 212 3.40 -11.80 13.43
N VAL A 213 2.74 -11.89 12.28
CA VAL A 213 1.27 -11.76 12.20
C VAL A 213 0.56 -13.05 12.65
N LYS A 214 1.29 -14.16 12.84
CA LYS A 214 0.71 -15.45 13.27
C LYS A 214 0.02 -15.28 14.63
N GLY A 215 -1.26 -15.63 14.69
CA GLY A 215 -2.09 -15.44 15.89
C GLY A 215 -2.81 -14.08 15.97
N LYS A 216 -2.43 -13.09 15.15
CA LYS A 216 -3.07 -11.76 15.08
C LYS A 216 -3.57 -11.39 13.68
N ARG A 217 -3.61 -12.34 12.74
CA ARG A 217 -4.12 -12.20 11.36
C ARG A 217 -5.47 -11.49 11.27
N GLY A 218 -6.40 -11.79 12.17
CA GLY A 218 -7.73 -11.17 12.18
C GLY A 218 -7.70 -9.66 12.44
N VAL A 219 -6.75 -9.19 13.26
CA VAL A 219 -6.55 -7.76 13.54
C VAL A 219 -5.93 -7.08 12.34
N ALA A 220 -4.85 -7.65 11.80
CA ALA A 220 -4.20 -7.15 10.58
C ALA A 220 -5.21 -7.06 9.42
N PHE A 221 -6.03 -8.10 9.22
CA PHE A 221 -7.10 -8.10 8.23
C PHE A 221 -8.10 -6.96 8.42
N ARG A 222 -8.60 -6.72 9.64
CA ARG A 222 -9.54 -5.62 9.90
C ARG A 222 -8.95 -4.24 9.64
N ILE A 223 -7.68 -4.03 10.00
CA ILE A 223 -6.97 -2.77 9.73
C ILE A 223 -6.88 -2.56 8.21
N HIS A 224 -6.46 -3.57 7.44
CA HIS A 224 -6.36 -3.48 5.98
C HIS A 224 -7.72 -3.26 5.33
N LEU A 225 -8.74 -3.98 5.78
CA LEU A 225 -10.09 -3.84 5.26
C LEU A 225 -10.65 -2.44 5.51
N TYR A 226 -10.49 -1.91 6.72
CA TYR A 226 -10.96 -0.58 7.09
C TYR A 226 -10.26 0.51 6.26
N TYR A 227 -8.93 0.59 6.32
CA TYR A 227 -8.18 1.63 5.62
C TYR A 227 -8.27 1.47 4.10
N GLY A 228 -8.17 0.24 3.59
CA GLY A 228 -8.26 -0.04 2.16
C GLY A 228 -9.62 0.35 1.57
N LEU A 229 -10.72 0.04 2.27
CA LEU A 229 -12.06 0.40 1.83
C LEU A 229 -12.26 1.92 1.84
N VAL A 230 -11.81 2.62 2.89
CA VAL A 230 -11.90 4.09 2.96
C VAL A 230 -11.10 4.76 1.85
N ILE A 231 -9.86 4.32 1.60
CA ILE A 231 -9.02 4.83 0.52
C ILE A 231 -9.67 4.58 -0.84
N LEU A 232 -10.21 3.37 -1.06
CA LEU A 232 -10.91 3.02 -2.30
C LEU A 232 -12.11 3.94 -2.54
N ILE A 233 -12.95 4.17 -1.51
CA ILE A 233 -14.11 5.08 -1.61
C ILE A 233 -13.65 6.49 -1.98
N ILE A 234 -12.59 7.00 -1.35
CA ILE A 234 -12.06 8.35 -1.62
C ILE A 234 -11.57 8.45 -3.06
N VAL A 235 -10.75 7.50 -3.54
CA VAL A 235 -10.20 7.51 -4.90
C VAL A 235 -11.29 7.37 -5.95
N VAL A 236 -12.24 6.46 -5.75
CA VAL A 236 -13.36 6.24 -6.68
C VAL A 236 -14.27 7.47 -6.73
N ASN A 237 -14.63 8.04 -5.58
CA ASN A 237 -15.46 9.24 -5.56
C ASN A 237 -14.73 10.47 -6.14
N GLY A 238 -13.43 10.62 -5.90
CA GLY A 238 -12.63 11.69 -6.49
C GLY A 238 -12.56 11.61 -8.01
N SER A 239 -12.33 10.40 -8.54
CA SER A 239 -12.15 10.17 -9.99
C SER A 239 -13.46 10.25 -10.78
N ARG A 240 -14.61 9.91 -10.19
CA ARG A 240 -15.94 9.95 -10.86
C ARG A 240 -16.31 11.32 -11.43
N PHE A 241 -15.83 12.42 -10.85
CA PHE A 241 -16.23 13.77 -11.26
C PHE A 241 -15.41 14.33 -12.42
N LEU A 242 -14.25 13.75 -12.69
CA LEU A 242 -13.31 14.23 -13.72
C LEU A 242 -13.62 13.66 -15.12
N GLY A 243 -14.42 12.59 -15.23
CA GLY A 243 -14.73 11.90 -16.49
C GLY A 243 -15.91 12.45 -17.32
N LYS A 244 -16.60 13.52 -16.88
CA LYS A 244 -17.77 14.08 -17.58
C LYS A 244 -17.44 15.36 -18.38
N GLY A 245 -16.96 15.22 -19.61
CA GLY A 245 -16.85 16.33 -20.58
C GLY A 245 -16.15 17.58 -20.05
N ASN A 246 -16.66 18.78 -20.37
CA ASN A 246 -16.06 20.06 -19.93
C ASN A 246 -16.20 20.34 -18.41
N GLN A 247 -16.80 19.44 -17.64
CA GLN A 247 -17.09 19.62 -16.22
C GLN A 247 -15.82 19.62 -15.35
N TRP A 248 -14.67 19.12 -15.86
CA TRP A 248 -13.37 19.18 -15.17
C TRP A 248 -12.92 20.62 -14.87
N ARG A 249 -13.37 21.62 -15.66
CA ARG A 249 -13.10 23.05 -15.42
C ARG A 249 -13.97 23.66 -14.33
N SER A 250 -14.97 22.93 -13.85
CA SER A 250 -15.83 23.41 -12.77
C SER A 250 -15.03 23.51 -11.49
N LEU A 251 -15.13 24.66 -10.81
CA LEU A 251 -14.54 24.89 -9.49
C LEU A 251 -14.96 23.81 -8.50
N ALA A 252 -16.19 23.28 -8.61
CA ALA A 252 -16.68 22.19 -7.77
C ALA A 252 -15.88 20.89 -7.95
N VAL A 253 -15.49 20.54 -9.19
CA VAL A 253 -14.70 19.33 -9.47
C VAL A 253 -13.26 19.49 -8.98
N ILE A 254 -12.69 20.68 -9.16
CA ILE A 254 -11.35 21.01 -8.66
C ILE A 254 -11.33 20.91 -7.13
N LEU A 255 -12.31 21.52 -6.45
CA LEU A 255 -12.42 21.49 -5.00
C LEU A 255 -12.64 20.07 -4.47
N GLN A 256 -13.52 19.29 -5.11
CA GLN A 256 -13.76 17.89 -4.75
C GLN A 256 -12.51 17.02 -4.93
N THR A 257 -11.75 17.24 -6.01
CA THR A 257 -10.49 16.53 -6.28
C THR A 257 -9.43 16.88 -5.24
N ALA A 258 -9.29 18.17 -4.92
CA ALA A 258 -8.38 18.64 -3.87
C ALA A 258 -8.77 18.05 -2.50
N LEU A 259 -10.05 18.10 -2.13
CA LEU A 259 -10.55 17.54 -0.87
C LEU A 259 -10.34 16.03 -0.78
N SER A 260 -10.64 15.30 -1.85
CA SER A 260 -10.41 13.85 -1.93
C SER A 260 -8.93 13.52 -1.81
N SER A 261 -8.06 14.32 -2.42
CA SER A 261 -6.61 14.14 -2.33
C SER A 261 -6.10 14.39 -0.91
N VAL A 262 -6.58 15.46 -0.25
CA VAL A 262 -6.22 15.79 1.13
C VAL A 262 -6.64 14.68 2.09
N MET A 263 -7.90 14.27 2.02
CA MET A 263 -8.41 13.17 2.85
C MET A 263 -7.69 11.87 2.56
N GLY A 264 -7.42 11.55 1.30
CA GLY A 264 -6.78 10.32 0.90
C GLY A 264 -5.35 10.20 1.42
N PHE A 265 -4.53 11.26 1.33
CA PHE A 265 -3.15 11.18 1.84
C PHE A 265 -3.13 11.07 3.37
N MET A 266 -4.05 11.75 4.07
CA MET A 266 -4.14 11.68 5.52
C MET A 266 -4.48 10.26 5.99
N ILE A 267 -5.47 9.63 5.35
CA ILE A 267 -5.86 8.25 5.64
C ILE A 267 -4.75 7.26 5.27
N MET A 268 -4.07 7.47 4.13
CA MET A 268 -2.94 6.63 3.72
C MET A 268 -1.77 6.71 4.71
N ASN A 269 -1.49 7.89 5.26
CA ASN A 269 -0.46 8.03 6.31
C ASN A 269 -0.88 7.30 7.59
N GLN A 270 -2.12 7.48 8.04
CA GLN A 270 -2.65 6.74 9.20
C GLN A 270 -2.56 5.23 9.02
N TYR A 271 -2.80 4.73 7.81
CA TYR A 271 -2.62 3.31 7.47
C TYR A 271 -1.16 2.86 7.60
N LEU A 272 -0.19 3.64 7.11
CA LEU A 272 1.23 3.32 7.25
C LEU A 272 1.65 3.30 8.73
N VAL A 273 1.26 4.32 9.51
CA VAL A 273 1.55 4.38 10.95
C VAL A 273 0.89 3.20 11.68
N ALA A 274 -0.35 2.85 11.36
CA ALA A 274 -1.05 1.72 11.97
C ALA A 274 -0.32 0.38 11.72
N ASN A 275 0.27 0.18 10.54
CA ASN A 275 1.09 -1.00 10.26
C ASN A 275 2.37 -1.02 11.09
N VAL A 276 2.98 0.13 11.36
CA VAL A 276 4.18 0.22 12.20
C VAL A 276 3.83 -0.08 13.67
N VAL A 277 2.75 0.50 14.18
CA VAL A 277 2.25 0.22 15.54
C VAL A 277 1.90 -1.25 15.70
N LEU A 278 1.20 -1.85 14.72
CA LEU A 278 0.93 -3.28 14.71
C LEU A 278 2.22 -4.11 14.69
N CYS A 279 3.24 -3.68 13.93
CA CYS A 279 4.54 -4.33 13.90
C CYS A 279 5.20 -4.33 15.29
N MET A 280 5.28 -3.17 15.94
CA MET A 280 5.86 -3.04 17.28
C MET A 280 5.10 -3.85 18.31
N TYR A 281 3.77 -3.80 18.28
CA TYR A 281 2.93 -4.61 19.16
C TYR A 281 3.18 -6.12 18.98
N CYS A 282 3.27 -6.60 17.73
CA CYS A 282 3.58 -8.01 17.46
C CYS A 282 4.99 -8.40 17.92
N LYS A 283 5.97 -7.49 17.84
CA LYS A 283 7.33 -7.72 18.35
C LYS A 283 7.36 -7.77 19.87
N ASP A 284 6.67 -6.85 20.54
CA ASP A 284 6.56 -6.81 22.00
C ASP A 284 5.88 -8.07 22.53
N PHE A 285 4.79 -8.51 21.88
CA PHE A 285 4.07 -9.74 22.24
C PHE A 285 4.93 -11.01 22.10
N ASN A 286 5.82 -11.05 21.11
CA ASN A 286 6.74 -12.16 20.90
C ASN A 286 7.99 -12.09 21.81
N GLY A 287 8.10 -11.09 22.68
CA GLY A 287 9.21 -10.95 23.63
C GLY A 287 10.48 -10.35 23.04
N GLU A 288 10.41 -9.72 21.85
CA GLU A 288 11.59 -9.23 21.11
C GLU A 288 11.98 -7.77 21.42
N LYS A 289 11.52 -7.24 22.57
CA LYS A 289 11.63 -5.83 22.98
C LYS A 289 13.06 -5.26 22.96
N LEU A 290 14.08 -6.12 23.05
CA LEU A 290 15.51 -5.76 23.17
C LEU A 290 16.24 -5.52 21.83
N ILE A 291 15.63 -5.81 20.68
CA ILE A 291 16.30 -5.62 19.36
C ILE A 291 16.06 -4.21 18.79
N GLY A 292 14.95 -3.55 19.14
CA GLY A 292 14.66 -2.17 18.71
C GLY A 292 15.69 -1.15 19.21
N ASP A 293 16.19 -1.33 20.43
CA ASP A 293 17.21 -0.43 21.02
C ASP A 293 18.56 -0.50 20.29
N LYS A 294 18.94 -1.68 19.78
CA LYS A 294 20.21 -1.87 19.08
C LYS A 294 20.22 -1.20 17.71
N PHE A 295 19.10 -1.26 16.98
CA PHE A 295 18.94 -0.57 15.69
C PHE A 295 18.74 0.93 15.87
N ALA A 296 17.96 1.37 16.86
CA ALA A 296 17.86 2.78 17.18
C ALA A 296 19.23 3.36 17.60
N SER A 297 20.08 2.57 18.26
CA SER A 297 21.48 2.93 18.51
C SER A 297 22.30 3.02 17.23
N GLU A 298 22.16 2.09 16.28
CA GLU A 298 22.91 2.07 15.02
C GLU A 298 22.58 3.27 14.10
N TYR A 299 21.29 3.64 14.00
CA TYR A 299 20.86 4.88 13.33
C TYR A 299 21.30 6.15 14.07
N VAL A 300 21.38 6.13 15.41
CA VAL A 300 21.90 7.25 16.21
C VAL A 300 23.41 7.42 15.99
N SER A 301 24.18 6.33 15.92
CA SER A 301 25.61 6.40 15.57
C SER A 301 25.85 7.01 14.19
N LEU A 302 25.02 6.67 13.19
CA LEU A 302 25.07 7.32 11.87
C LEU A 302 24.69 8.81 11.90
N LEU A 303 23.83 9.24 12.84
CA LEU A 303 23.50 10.66 13.01
C LEU A 303 24.63 11.43 13.69
N VAL A 304 25.27 10.83 14.70
CA VAL A 304 26.38 11.43 15.45
C VAL A 304 27.65 11.56 14.59
N ASP A 305 27.93 10.58 13.73
CA ASP A 305 29.10 10.63 12.85
C ASP A 305 28.97 11.73 11.79
N ASP A 306 27.76 12.04 11.32
CA ASP A 306 27.53 13.11 10.34
C ASP A 306 27.48 14.52 10.97
N GLU A 307 27.21 14.63 12.27
CA GLU A 307 27.26 15.91 13.01
C GLU A 307 28.72 16.26 13.37
N LYS A 308 29.53 15.27 13.78
CA LYS A 308 30.97 15.46 14.03
C LYS A 308 31.75 15.91 12.80
N ASN A 309 31.38 15.43 11.61
CA ASN A 309 32.07 15.82 10.37
C ASN A 309 31.73 17.24 9.89
N HIS A 310 30.74 17.90 10.51
CA HIS A 310 30.37 19.27 10.18
C HIS A 310 30.99 20.33 11.11
N ASP A 311 31.48 19.93 12.29
CA ASP A 311 32.15 20.84 13.24
C ASP A 311 33.67 20.97 13.01
N ASP A 312 34.24 20.16 12.11
CA ASP A 312 35.68 20.15 11.76
C ASP A 312 35.99 20.86 10.41
N MET A 313 35.08 21.69 9.89
CA MET A 313 35.29 22.47 8.66
C MET A 313 35.04 23.97 8.82
#